data_AF-A0A7Y4L7M0-F1
#
_entry.id   AF-A0A7Y4L7M0-F1
#
_cell.length_a   1.000
_cell.length_b   1.000
_cell.length_c   1.000
_cell.angle_alpha   90.00
_cell.angle_beta   90.00
_cell.angle_gamma   90.00
#
_symmetry.space_group_name_H-M   'P 1'
#
loop_
_entity.id
_entity.type
_entity.pdbx_description
1 polymer ?
#
loop_
_entity_poly.entity_id
_entity_poly.type
_entity_poly.pdbx_seq_one_letter_code
_entity_poly.pdbx_strand_id
1 'polypeptide(L)'
;MATYIEFEGFRMDARTRNMLVEARRISGLTLRITQGGFNNGAVSASAGTHDGGGALDISAHYMTDAEIAEAIRRLRQVGFAAWHRMPSQGPWVEHIHCIAVDCSSLSKGAANQVKAYRKGKNGLANNGPDDGDQLYVKNTWESYQAGLAAKNGTRVSLSSIAYAARGGYFHSGQKVAEESARAAVRWMNRQKVVSDRDLRIWETRLRDAKAADTKAAWTYAGEQYAGMVRRYQVRFGLFPDGVVGPKTKAHLKAMLTKYSFRVVA
;
A
#
# COMPACT_ATOMS: atom_id res chain seq x y z
N MET A 1 -9.73 -24.89 -2.39
CA MET A 1 -8.52 -25.28 -1.65
C MET A 1 -7.56 -24.09 -1.65
N ALA A 2 -6.85 -23.83 -0.56
CA ALA A 2 -5.83 -22.78 -0.56
C ALA A 2 -4.67 -23.20 -1.47
N THR A 3 -4.30 -22.35 -2.43
CA THR A 3 -3.24 -22.65 -3.41
C THR A 3 -1.89 -22.24 -2.84
N TYR A 4 -0.95 -23.17 -2.74
CA TYR A 4 0.44 -22.90 -2.41
C TYR A 4 1.32 -22.95 -3.66
N ILE A 5 2.51 -22.35 -3.55
CA ILE A 5 3.64 -22.50 -4.47
C ILE A 5 4.82 -23.08 -3.71
N GLU A 6 5.77 -23.67 -4.43
CA GLU A 6 7.08 -24.00 -3.89
C GLU A 6 8.07 -22.89 -4.22
N PHE A 7 8.78 -22.40 -3.21
CA PHE A 7 9.80 -21.37 -3.32
C PHE A 7 10.99 -21.77 -2.47
N GLU A 8 12.15 -21.96 -3.12
CA GLU A 8 13.40 -22.40 -2.47
C GLU A 8 13.24 -23.71 -1.67
N GLY A 9 12.37 -24.62 -2.14
CA GLY A 9 12.10 -25.90 -1.48
C GLY A 9 11.04 -25.85 -0.38
N PHE A 10 10.43 -24.69 -0.12
CA PHE A 10 9.41 -24.52 0.92
C PHE A 10 8.06 -24.11 0.34
N ARG A 11 6.98 -24.63 0.93
CA ARG A 11 5.61 -24.26 0.56
C ARG A 11 5.22 -22.91 1.16
N MET A 12 4.61 -22.05 0.36
CA MET A 12 4.03 -20.78 0.82
C MET A 12 3.04 -20.23 -0.19
N ASP A 13 2.26 -19.21 0.17
CA ASP A 13 1.42 -18.50 -0.78
C ASP A 13 2.25 -17.44 -1.54
N ALA A 14 1.77 -17.05 -2.72
CA ALA A 14 2.49 -16.10 -3.57
C ALA A 14 2.67 -14.72 -2.92
N ARG A 15 1.75 -14.31 -2.03
CA ARG A 15 1.84 -13.03 -1.30
C ARG A 15 2.99 -13.08 -0.30
N THR A 16 3.08 -14.14 0.50
CA THR A 16 4.19 -14.37 1.45
C THR A 16 5.54 -14.40 0.74
N ARG A 17 5.63 -15.08 -0.41
CA ARG A 17 6.84 -15.07 -1.24
C ARG A 17 7.23 -13.65 -1.67
N ASN A 18 6.27 -12.87 -2.17
CA ASN A 18 6.53 -11.49 -2.62
C ASN A 18 6.98 -10.59 -1.46
N MET A 19 6.36 -10.74 -0.29
CA MET A 19 6.77 -10.01 0.92
C MET A 19 8.20 -10.37 1.33
N LEU A 20 8.59 -11.66 1.29
CA LEU A 20 9.95 -12.10 1.61
C LEU A 20 10.98 -11.56 0.62
N VAL A 21 10.68 -11.63 -0.69
CA VAL A 21 11.56 -11.07 -1.73
C VAL A 21 11.76 -9.57 -1.51
N GLU A 22 10.69 -8.84 -1.18
CA GLU A 22 10.80 -7.42 -0.89
C GLU A 22 11.56 -7.13 0.41
N ALA A 23 11.34 -7.92 1.46
CA ALA A 23 12.09 -7.81 2.72
C ALA A 23 13.60 -7.98 2.49
N ARG A 24 14.00 -8.99 1.70
CA ARG A 24 15.40 -9.19 1.27
C ARG A 24 15.93 -7.98 0.49
N ARG A 25 15.14 -7.45 -0.44
CA ARG A 25 15.53 -6.29 -1.26
C ARG A 25 15.79 -5.05 -0.41
N ILE A 26 14.94 -4.76 0.58
CA ILE A 26 15.06 -3.54 1.38
C ILE A 26 16.01 -3.66 2.56
N SER A 27 16.29 -4.88 3.04
CA SER A 27 17.29 -5.10 4.09
C SER A 27 18.70 -5.25 3.52
N GLY A 28 18.83 -5.76 2.28
CA GLY A 28 20.12 -6.21 1.73
C GLY A 28 20.62 -7.51 2.36
N LEU A 29 19.84 -8.14 3.25
CA LEU A 29 20.21 -9.36 3.96
C LEU A 29 19.76 -10.60 3.18
N THR A 30 20.58 -11.66 3.28
CA THR A 30 20.14 -12.99 2.87
C THR A 30 19.26 -13.57 3.97
N LEU A 31 17.96 -13.71 3.70
CA LEU A 31 16.99 -14.29 4.64
C LEU A 31 16.69 -15.74 4.25
N ARG A 32 17.39 -16.73 4.83
CA ARG A 32 17.28 -18.16 4.47
C ARG A 32 16.10 -18.81 5.17
N ILE A 33 15.23 -19.44 4.39
CA ILE A 33 14.03 -20.09 4.91
C ILE A 33 14.43 -21.41 5.59
N THR A 34 13.86 -21.67 6.77
CA THR A 34 13.98 -22.96 7.47
C THR A 34 12.67 -23.71 7.51
N GLN A 35 11.54 -23.01 7.40
CA GLN A 35 10.22 -23.62 7.35
C GLN A 35 9.22 -22.73 6.59
N GLY A 36 8.44 -23.35 5.70
CA GLY A 36 7.31 -22.71 5.01
C GLY A 36 5.97 -22.91 5.72
N GLY A 37 4.88 -22.52 5.07
CA GLY A 37 3.51 -22.80 5.50
C GLY A 37 2.93 -24.08 4.87
N PHE A 38 1.63 -24.30 5.06
CA PHE A 38 0.88 -25.47 4.57
C PHE A 38 1.42 -26.82 5.09
N ASN A 39 1.91 -26.82 6.32
CA ASN A 39 2.50 -27.97 7.01
C ASN A 39 1.47 -28.72 7.86
N ASN A 40 0.25 -29.01 7.37
CA ASN A 40 -0.88 -29.68 8.05
C ASN A 40 -0.51 -30.63 9.24
N GLY A 41 -0.15 -30.10 10.40
CA GLY A 41 0.30 -30.84 11.59
C GLY A 41 1.65 -31.57 11.46
N ALA A 42 2.39 -31.39 10.37
CA ALA A 42 3.62 -32.14 10.07
C ALA A 42 4.79 -31.77 11.01
N VAL A 43 4.77 -30.58 11.61
CA VAL A 43 5.81 -30.11 12.54
C VAL A 43 5.19 -29.85 13.90
N SER A 44 5.36 -30.80 14.83
CA SER A 44 4.80 -30.73 16.18
C SER A 44 5.28 -29.50 16.97
N ALA A 45 6.55 -29.13 16.81
CA ALA A 45 7.17 -27.97 17.47
C ALA A 45 6.51 -26.62 17.09
N SER A 46 5.84 -26.54 15.94
CA SER A 46 5.17 -25.33 15.47
C SER A 46 3.76 -25.14 16.04
N ALA A 47 3.23 -26.09 16.82
CA ALA A 47 1.89 -26.04 17.40
C ALA A 47 0.77 -25.65 16.39
N GLY A 48 0.93 -26.07 15.13
CA GLY A 48 -0.01 -25.82 14.03
C GLY A 48 0.01 -24.41 13.44
N THR A 49 0.92 -23.51 13.85
CA THR A 49 0.99 -22.14 13.28
C THR A 49 1.31 -22.18 11.78
N HIS A 50 2.10 -23.15 11.33
CA HIS A 50 2.46 -23.36 9.92
C HIS A 50 1.47 -24.20 9.11
N ASP A 51 0.32 -24.60 9.67
CA ASP A 51 -0.64 -25.46 8.95
C ASP A 51 -1.34 -24.74 7.79
N GLY A 52 -1.34 -23.40 7.81
CA GLY A 52 -1.86 -22.54 6.76
C GLY A 52 -0.77 -21.81 5.98
N GLY A 53 -1.17 -20.92 5.07
CA GLY A 53 -0.26 -19.98 4.42
C GLY A 53 0.16 -18.84 5.37
N GLY A 54 0.95 -17.90 4.89
CA GLY A 54 1.40 -16.74 5.67
C GLY A 54 2.51 -16.99 6.68
N ALA A 55 2.71 -18.22 7.16
CA ALA A 55 3.76 -18.56 8.11
C ALA A 55 5.10 -18.86 7.42
N LEU A 56 6.19 -18.39 8.00
CA LEU A 56 7.55 -18.56 7.51
C LEU A 56 8.55 -18.48 8.66
N ASP A 57 9.51 -19.40 8.73
CA ASP A 57 10.66 -19.29 9.61
C ASP A 57 11.93 -19.00 8.80
N ILE A 58 12.76 -18.12 9.34
CA ILE A 58 14.01 -17.68 8.74
C ILE A 58 15.14 -17.99 9.72
N SER A 59 16.20 -18.66 9.27
CA SER A 59 17.35 -18.94 10.13
C SER A 59 17.99 -17.65 10.63
N ALA A 60 18.20 -17.55 11.95
CA ALA A 60 18.95 -16.47 12.57
C ALA A 60 20.39 -16.87 12.91
N HIS A 61 20.72 -18.16 12.86
CA HIS A 61 22.01 -18.73 13.29
C HIS A 61 23.26 -18.10 12.65
N TYR A 62 23.15 -17.52 11.45
CA TYR A 62 24.28 -16.90 10.76
C TYR A 62 24.26 -15.37 10.80
N MET A 63 23.29 -14.78 11.51
CA MET A 63 23.11 -13.35 11.63
C MET A 63 23.67 -12.86 12.95
N THR A 64 24.25 -11.67 12.95
CA THR A 64 24.52 -10.90 14.16
C THR A 64 23.23 -10.33 14.76
N ASP A 65 23.24 -9.94 16.03
CA ASP A 65 22.09 -9.29 16.69
C ASP A 65 21.58 -8.05 15.92
N ALA A 66 22.51 -7.28 15.34
CA ALA A 66 22.16 -6.12 14.52
C ALA A 66 21.45 -6.52 13.21
N GLU A 67 21.89 -7.59 12.56
CA GLU A 67 21.24 -8.14 11.37
C GLU A 67 19.88 -8.75 11.70
N ILE A 68 19.73 -9.43 12.84
CA ILE A 68 18.44 -9.95 13.32
C ILE A 68 17.46 -8.80 13.57
N ALA A 69 17.90 -7.75 14.26
CA ALA A 69 17.09 -6.57 14.52
C ALA A 69 16.67 -5.86 13.22
N GLU A 70 17.57 -5.71 12.27
CA GLU A 70 17.28 -5.12 10.96
C GLU A 70 16.34 -6.02 10.13
N ALA A 71 16.57 -7.33 10.11
CA ALA A 71 15.69 -8.30 9.45
C ALA A 71 14.27 -8.18 10.00
N ILE A 72 14.09 -8.22 11.32
CA ILE A 72 12.78 -8.05 11.98
C ILE A 72 12.15 -6.72 11.61
N ARG A 73 12.91 -5.62 11.68
CA ARG A 73 12.42 -4.28 11.30
C ARG A 73 11.89 -4.25 9.87
N ARG A 74 12.61 -4.84 8.91
CA ARG A 74 12.22 -4.86 7.48
C ARG A 74 11.10 -5.84 7.18
N LEU A 75 11.07 -7.00 7.83
CA LEU A 75 9.95 -7.94 7.76
C LEU A 75 8.67 -7.27 8.27
N ARG A 76 8.73 -6.58 9.41
CA ARG A 76 7.61 -5.78 9.93
C ARG A 76 7.23 -4.64 8.99
N GLN A 77 8.20 -3.96 8.40
CA GLN A 77 7.97 -2.88 7.44
C GLN A 77 7.11 -3.33 6.24
N VAL A 78 7.34 -4.53 5.70
CA VAL A 78 6.56 -5.09 4.59
C VAL A 78 5.26 -5.78 5.06
N GLY A 79 5.00 -5.84 6.36
CA GLY A 79 3.73 -6.33 6.93
C GLY A 79 3.76 -7.76 7.48
N PHE A 80 4.92 -8.30 7.85
CA PHE A 80 4.96 -9.49 8.71
C PHE A 80 4.81 -9.11 10.19
N ALA A 81 4.11 -9.94 10.96
CA ALA A 81 4.38 -10.07 12.38
C ALA A 81 5.63 -10.94 12.51
N ALA A 82 6.73 -10.39 13.03
CA ALA A 82 8.01 -11.08 13.06
C ALA A 82 8.65 -11.01 14.46
N TRP A 83 9.12 -12.14 14.99
CA TRP A 83 9.77 -12.24 16.29
C TRP A 83 11.07 -13.02 16.20
N HIS A 84 12.08 -12.60 16.98
CA HIS A 84 13.25 -13.42 17.24
C HIS A 84 12.86 -14.55 18.20
N ARG A 85 13.27 -15.78 17.88
CA ARG A 85 13.02 -16.97 18.68
C ARG A 85 14.33 -17.58 19.12
N MET A 86 14.48 -17.71 20.43
CA MET A 86 15.64 -18.32 21.07
C MET A 86 15.32 -19.74 21.56
N PRO A 87 16.31 -20.65 21.65
CA PRO A 87 16.13 -21.98 22.23
C PRO A 87 15.65 -21.98 23.69
N SER A 88 15.87 -20.89 24.42
CA SER A 88 15.35 -20.70 25.79
C SER A 88 13.83 -20.53 25.86
N GLN A 89 13.16 -20.30 24.73
CA GLN A 89 11.72 -20.06 24.65
C GLN A 89 10.91 -21.31 24.24
N GLY A 90 11.58 -22.38 23.81
CA GLY A 90 10.95 -23.64 23.41
C GLY A 90 11.87 -24.55 22.59
N PRO A 91 11.37 -25.72 22.14
CA PRO A 91 12.18 -26.78 21.53
C PRO A 91 12.49 -26.49 20.05
N TRP A 92 13.15 -25.37 19.76
CA TRP A 92 13.53 -24.93 18.41
C TRP A 92 14.92 -24.29 18.43
N VAL A 93 15.60 -24.35 17.28
CA VAL A 93 16.84 -23.60 17.05
C VAL A 93 16.55 -22.10 16.93
N GLU A 94 17.58 -21.27 17.01
CA GLU A 94 17.43 -19.83 16.87
C GLU A 94 16.96 -19.43 15.46
N HIS A 95 15.85 -18.70 15.39
CA HIS A 95 15.24 -18.29 14.12
C HIS A 95 14.39 -17.02 14.28
N ILE A 96 14.01 -16.42 13.16
CA ILE A 96 12.99 -15.36 13.10
C ILE A 96 11.69 -16.00 12.62
N HIS A 97 10.67 -16.01 13.49
CA HIS A 97 9.34 -16.52 13.18
C HIS A 97 8.47 -15.40 12.60
N CYS A 98 7.91 -15.61 11.42
CA CYS A 98 7.15 -14.61 10.67
C CYS A 98 5.75 -15.10 10.32
N ILE A 99 4.74 -14.24 10.53
CA ILE A 99 3.37 -14.45 10.05
C ILE A 99 2.95 -13.25 9.20
N ALA A 100 2.61 -13.50 7.93
CA ALA A 100 2.13 -12.47 7.01
C ALA A 100 0.78 -11.94 7.49
N VAL A 101 0.75 -10.69 7.96
CA VAL A 101 -0.45 -10.08 8.52
C VAL A 101 -1.56 -10.05 7.46
N ASP A 102 -2.76 -10.44 7.88
CA ASP A 102 -3.98 -10.52 7.08
C ASP A 102 -3.88 -11.46 5.85
N CYS A 103 -2.98 -12.45 5.87
CA CYS A 103 -3.03 -13.53 4.89
C CYS A 103 -4.36 -14.30 4.98
N SER A 104 -5.00 -14.56 3.84
CA SER A 104 -6.35 -15.17 3.80
C SER A 104 -6.36 -16.65 4.18
N SER A 105 -5.20 -17.31 4.12
CA SER A 105 -5.03 -18.74 4.40
C SER A 105 -4.30 -19.01 5.71
N LEU A 106 -4.25 -18.06 6.66
CA LEU A 106 -3.63 -18.29 7.96
C LEU A 106 -4.28 -19.47 8.69
N SER A 107 -3.47 -20.26 9.39
CA SER A 107 -3.97 -21.19 10.40
C SER A 107 -4.63 -20.43 11.56
N LYS A 108 -5.45 -21.12 12.35
CA LYS A 108 -6.06 -20.53 13.57
C LYS A 108 -4.98 -20.08 14.57
N GLY A 109 -3.90 -20.85 14.71
CA GLY A 109 -2.76 -20.52 15.56
C GLY A 109 -2.07 -19.23 15.10
N ALA A 110 -1.72 -19.15 13.81
CA ALA A 110 -1.07 -17.97 13.23
C ALA A 110 -1.95 -16.72 13.32
N ALA A 111 -3.26 -16.84 13.07
CA ALA A 111 -4.19 -15.72 13.23
C ALA A 111 -4.25 -15.20 14.69
N ASN A 112 -4.14 -16.08 15.68
CA ASN A 112 -4.06 -15.68 17.09
C ASN A 112 -2.73 -14.98 17.41
N GLN A 113 -1.62 -15.43 16.82
CA GLN A 113 -0.33 -14.74 16.98
C GLN A 113 -0.35 -13.34 16.38
N VAL A 114 -0.98 -13.12 15.22
CA VAL A 114 -1.17 -11.77 14.66
C VAL A 114 -2.01 -10.88 15.58
N LYS A 115 -3.03 -11.43 16.25
CA LYS A 115 -3.81 -10.67 17.26
C LYS A 115 -2.95 -10.29 18.47
N ALA A 116 -2.05 -11.18 18.91
CA ALA A 116 -1.11 -10.90 19.99
C ALA A 116 -0.08 -9.83 19.57
N TYR A 117 0.48 -9.97 18.36
CA TYR A 117 1.40 -9.01 17.75
C TYR A 117 0.84 -7.58 17.77
N ARG A 118 -0.40 -7.40 17.29
CA ARG A 118 -1.10 -6.10 17.28
C ARG A 118 -1.33 -5.51 18.67
N LYS A 119 -1.21 -6.31 19.73
CA LYS A 119 -1.29 -5.90 21.14
C LYS A 119 0.09 -5.75 21.80
N GLY A 120 1.18 -5.80 21.03
CA GLY A 120 2.56 -5.74 21.54
C GLY A 120 2.97 -6.99 22.33
N LYS A 121 2.45 -8.16 21.96
CA LYS A 121 2.71 -9.45 22.63
C LYS A 121 3.51 -10.40 21.73
N ASN A 122 4.26 -11.29 22.37
CA ASN A 122 5.21 -12.20 21.74
C ASN A 122 4.57 -13.38 20.98
N GLY A 123 3.25 -13.55 21.04
CA GLY A 123 2.53 -14.63 20.35
C GLY A 123 2.80 -16.05 20.88
N LEU A 124 3.39 -16.19 22.07
CA LEU A 124 3.59 -17.47 22.76
C LEU A 124 2.52 -17.69 23.83
N ALA A 125 2.43 -18.91 24.37
CA ALA A 125 1.44 -19.29 25.38
C ALA A 125 1.50 -18.40 26.65
N ASN A 126 2.70 -17.92 27.01
CA ASN A 126 2.89 -17.03 28.15
C ASN A 126 2.38 -15.59 27.91
N ASN A 127 2.04 -15.24 26.66
CA ASN A 127 1.57 -13.90 26.26
C ASN A 127 2.46 -12.76 26.78
N GLY A 128 3.77 -13.01 26.81
CA GLY A 128 4.78 -12.04 27.22
C GLY A 128 4.86 -10.83 26.28
N PRO A 129 5.55 -9.75 26.69
CA PRO A 129 5.78 -8.60 25.82
C PRO A 129 6.56 -9.00 24.56
N ASP A 130 6.24 -8.38 23.44
CA ASP A 130 7.06 -8.40 22.22
C ASP A 130 8.28 -7.48 22.43
N ASP A 131 9.47 -8.02 22.19
CA ASP A 131 10.77 -7.37 22.36
C ASP A 131 11.27 -6.65 21.09
N GLY A 132 10.63 -6.86 19.94
CA GLY A 132 10.95 -6.16 18.70
C GLY A 132 10.35 -4.75 18.59
N ASP A 133 10.94 -3.92 17.71
CA ASP A 133 10.46 -2.55 17.44
C ASP A 133 9.00 -2.53 16.93
N GLN A 134 8.17 -1.68 17.56
CA GLN A 134 6.75 -1.52 17.27
C GLN A 134 6.44 -0.55 16.11
N LEU A 135 7.44 0.09 15.50
CA LEU A 135 7.27 1.12 14.47
C LEU A 135 6.32 0.73 13.32
N TYR A 136 6.33 -0.54 12.91
CA TYR A 136 5.55 -1.05 11.78
C TYR A 136 4.46 -2.04 12.18
N VAL A 137 4.05 -2.09 13.45
CA VAL A 137 3.05 -3.07 13.96
C VAL A 137 1.70 -3.02 13.26
N LYS A 138 1.37 -1.87 12.65
CA LYS A 138 0.11 -1.65 11.90
C LYS A 138 0.25 -1.90 10.40
N ASN A 139 1.46 -2.15 9.89
CA ASN A 139 1.65 -2.34 8.46
C ASN A 139 1.05 -3.68 8.01
N THR A 140 0.46 -3.63 6.83
CA THR A 140 0.17 -4.80 5.99
C THR A 140 0.94 -4.67 4.68
N TRP A 141 1.04 -5.77 3.94
CA TRP A 141 1.63 -5.76 2.60
C TRP A 141 0.96 -4.73 1.69
N GLU A 142 -0.36 -4.63 1.75
CA GLU A 142 -1.15 -3.72 0.93
C GLU A 142 -0.87 -2.26 1.31
N SER A 143 -0.75 -1.95 2.61
CA SER A 143 -0.38 -0.60 3.06
C SER A 143 1.05 -0.21 2.63
N TYR A 144 1.97 -1.18 2.64
CA TYR A 144 3.35 -0.99 2.20
C TYR A 144 3.40 -0.69 0.70
N GLN A 145 2.72 -1.50 -0.11
CA GLN A 145 2.61 -1.31 -1.56
C GLN A 145 1.97 0.05 -1.89
N ALA A 146 0.88 0.42 -1.21
CA ALA A 146 0.24 1.73 -1.39
C ALA A 146 1.21 2.88 -1.07
N GLY A 147 2.03 2.73 -0.03
CA GLY A 147 3.07 3.70 0.34
C GLY A 147 4.16 3.85 -0.72
N LEU A 148 4.65 2.74 -1.31
CA LEU A 148 5.59 2.78 -2.43
C LEU A 148 5.00 3.47 -3.65
N ALA A 149 3.76 3.12 -3.98
CA ALA A 149 3.08 3.64 -5.14
C ALA A 149 2.82 5.15 -5.03
N ALA A 150 2.49 5.64 -3.83
CA ALA A 150 2.36 7.07 -3.55
C ALA A 150 3.69 7.84 -3.69
N LYS A 151 4.84 7.21 -3.39
CA LYS A 151 6.17 7.82 -3.53
C LYS A 151 6.62 7.94 -4.99
N ASN A 152 6.37 6.90 -5.79
CA ASN A 152 6.83 6.79 -7.17
C ASN A 152 5.82 7.29 -8.22
N GLY A 153 4.66 7.75 -7.77
CA GLY A 153 3.55 8.16 -8.61
C GLY A 153 3.75 9.46 -9.39
N THR A 154 2.97 9.62 -10.46
CA THR A 154 2.82 10.93 -11.14
C THR A 154 2.45 11.99 -10.11
N ARG A 155 3.19 13.11 -10.10
CA ARG A 155 2.95 14.21 -9.15
C ARG A 155 1.67 14.94 -9.52
N VAL A 156 0.79 15.14 -8.53
CA VAL A 156 -0.47 15.87 -8.69
C VAL A 156 -0.64 16.87 -7.55
N SER A 157 -0.90 18.14 -7.87
CA SER A 157 -1.18 19.17 -6.87
C SER A 157 -2.69 19.36 -6.66
N LEU A 158 -3.14 19.27 -5.40
CA LEU A 158 -4.54 19.50 -5.03
C LEU A 158 -4.93 20.98 -5.16
N SER A 159 -4.03 21.89 -4.82
CA SER A 159 -4.21 23.32 -5.05
C SER A 159 -4.34 23.64 -6.54
N SER A 160 -3.54 22.98 -7.38
CA SER A 160 -3.65 23.09 -8.84
C SER A 160 -4.96 22.52 -9.40
N ILE A 161 -5.43 21.38 -8.90
CA ILE A 161 -6.75 20.84 -9.27
C ILE A 161 -7.87 21.81 -8.86
N ALA A 162 -7.80 22.38 -7.66
CA ALA A 162 -8.77 23.36 -7.17
C ALA A 162 -8.71 24.68 -7.94
N TYR A 163 -7.54 25.08 -8.40
CA TYR A 163 -7.36 26.24 -9.27
C TYR A 163 -8.03 26.00 -10.63
N ALA A 164 -7.72 24.88 -11.29
CA ALA A 164 -8.34 24.47 -12.55
C ALA A 164 -9.88 24.48 -12.48
N ALA A 165 -10.42 23.91 -11.40
CA ALA A 165 -11.87 23.79 -11.21
C ALA A 165 -12.60 25.08 -10.87
N ARG A 166 -11.89 26.15 -10.48
CA ARG A 166 -12.49 27.47 -10.22
C ARG A 166 -12.47 28.38 -11.46
N GLY A 167 -12.29 27.81 -12.65
CA GLY A 167 -12.16 28.59 -13.89
C GLY A 167 -10.77 29.20 -14.08
N GLY A 168 -9.75 28.60 -13.46
CA GLY A 168 -8.36 29.08 -13.48
C GLY A 168 -7.79 29.26 -14.90
N TYR A 169 -6.91 30.26 -15.03
CA TYR A 169 -6.24 30.68 -16.25
C TYR A 169 -4.99 29.84 -16.51
N PHE A 170 -5.06 28.77 -17.32
CA PHE A 170 -3.87 28.00 -17.68
C PHE A 170 -2.98 28.71 -18.73
N HIS A 171 -2.56 29.96 -18.50
CA HIS A 171 -1.55 30.58 -19.36
C HIS A 171 -0.28 29.72 -19.44
N SER A 172 0.53 29.94 -20.47
CA SER A 172 1.74 29.15 -20.80
C SER A 172 2.71 28.89 -19.63
N GLY A 173 2.70 29.70 -18.58
CA GLY A 173 3.48 29.51 -17.34
C GLY A 173 2.91 28.52 -16.31
N GLN A 174 1.69 28.00 -16.48
CA GLN A 174 1.00 27.17 -15.48
C GLN A 174 0.95 25.67 -15.82
N LYS A 175 2.01 25.17 -16.44
CA LYS A 175 2.15 23.77 -16.90
C LYS A 175 1.82 22.72 -15.81
N VAL A 176 2.23 22.97 -14.57
CA VAL A 176 1.96 22.07 -13.42
C VAL A 176 0.46 21.91 -13.14
N ALA A 177 -0.32 22.99 -13.32
CA ALA A 177 -1.75 22.95 -13.08
C ALA A 177 -2.49 22.19 -14.18
N GLU A 178 -2.08 22.39 -15.44
CA GLU A 178 -2.59 21.63 -16.58
C GLU A 178 -2.27 20.13 -16.45
N GLU A 179 -1.02 19.78 -16.15
CA GLU A 179 -0.59 18.39 -15.97
C GLU A 179 -1.33 17.70 -14.82
N SER A 180 -1.49 18.39 -13.68
CA SER A 180 -2.23 17.88 -12.52
C SER A 180 -3.71 17.63 -12.86
N ALA A 181 -4.34 18.56 -13.59
CA ALA A 181 -5.72 18.44 -14.03
C ALA A 181 -5.88 17.27 -15.03
N ARG A 182 -4.97 17.13 -16.00
CA ARG A 182 -4.98 16.03 -16.97
C ARG A 182 -4.80 14.67 -16.30
N ALA A 183 -3.85 14.57 -15.38
CA ALA A 183 -3.63 13.36 -14.60
C ALA A 183 -4.89 12.95 -13.82
N ALA A 184 -5.54 13.92 -13.15
CA ALA A 184 -6.76 13.69 -12.39
C ALA A 184 -7.94 13.25 -13.27
N VAL A 185 -8.22 13.93 -14.39
CA VAL A 185 -9.35 13.58 -15.27
C VAL A 185 -9.13 12.26 -15.99
N ARG A 186 -7.92 11.97 -16.45
CA ARG A 186 -7.59 10.64 -17.02
C ARG A 186 -7.79 9.54 -15.99
N TRP A 187 -7.45 9.79 -14.74
CA TRP A 187 -7.75 8.85 -13.66
C TRP A 187 -9.26 8.70 -13.43
N MET A 188 -10.03 9.80 -13.32
CA MET A 188 -11.49 9.77 -13.19
C MET A 188 -12.15 9.01 -14.35
N ASN A 189 -11.62 9.16 -15.56
CA ASN A 189 -12.08 8.43 -16.74
C ASN A 189 -11.79 6.92 -16.64
N ARG A 190 -10.61 6.50 -16.18
CA ARG A 190 -10.32 5.09 -15.88
C ARG A 190 -11.27 4.52 -14.82
N GLN A 191 -11.69 5.33 -13.84
CA GLN A 191 -12.68 4.94 -12.83
C GLN A 191 -14.14 5.02 -13.34
N LYS A 192 -14.35 5.32 -14.64
CA LYS A 192 -15.67 5.47 -15.27
C LYS A 192 -16.55 6.55 -14.62
N VAL A 193 -15.94 7.54 -13.98
CA VAL A 193 -16.62 8.72 -13.43
C VAL A 193 -16.85 9.78 -14.51
N VAL A 194 -15.88 9.90 -15.42
CA VAL A 194 -15.90 10.80 -16.58
C VAL A 194 -15.91 9.95 -17.85
N SER A 195 -16.79 10.24 -18.82
CA SER A 195 -16.85 9.46 -20.05
C SER A 195 -15.66 9.75 -20.97
N ASP A 196 -15.35 8.84 -21.90
CA ASP A 196 -14.29 9.08 -22.89
C ASP A 196 -14.63 10.28 -23.77
N ARG A 197 -15.93 10.55 -24.00
CA ARG A 197 -16.40 11.73 -24.72
C ARG A 197 -16.08 13.01 -23.96
N ASP A 198 -16.35 13.05 -22.66
CA ASP A 198 -16.05 14.21 -21.81
C ASP A 198 -14.55 14.52 -21.79
N LEU A 199 -13.72 13.48 -21.62
CA LEU A 199 -12.26 13.61 -21.64
C LEU A 199 -11.78 14.18 -22.98
N ARG A 200 -12.24 13.62 -24.11
CA ARG A 200 -11.89 14.12 -25.45
C ARG A 200 -12.30 15.58 -25.65
N ILE A 201 -13.54 15.93 -25.30
CA ILE A 201 -14.04 17.30 -25.43
C ILE A 201 -13.16 18.26 -24.63
N TRP A 202 -12.85 17.91 -23.38
CA TRP A 202 -12.03 18.76 -22.52
C TRP A 202 -10.59 18.89 -23.01
N GLU A 203 -9.96 17.81 -23.47
CA GLU A 203 -8.61 17.86 -24.05
C GLU A 203 -8.57 18.71 -25.32
N THR A 204 -9.60 18.68 -26.17
CA THR A 204 -9.76 19.60 -27.31
C THR A 204 -9.89 21.04 -26.83
N ARG A 205 -10.72 21.33 -25.82
CA ARG A 205 -10.85 22.70 -25.29
C ARG A 205 -9.57 23.25 -24.70
N LEU A 206 -8.75 22.43 -24.04
CA LEU A 206 -7.42 22.85 -23.60
C LEU A 206 -6.51 23.19 -24.78
N ARG A 207 -6.59 22.44 -25.88
CA ARG A 207 -5.82 22.73 -27.10
C ARG A 207 -6.27 24.04 -27.74
N ASP A 208 -7.58 24.23 -27.90
CA ASP A 208 -8.17 25.45 -28.46
C ASP A 208 -7.82 26.68 -27.59
N ALA A 209 -7.92 26.54 -26.27
CA ALA A 209 -7.58 27.59 -25.33
C ALA A 209 -6.10 27.96 -25.38
N LYS A 210 -5.22 26.97 -25.56
CA LYS A 210 -3.78 27.21 -25.75
C LYS A 210 -3.47 27.91 -27.07
N ALA A 211 -4.21 27.60 -28.14
CA ALA A 211 -4.03 28.24 -29.44
C ALA A 211 -4.55 29.69 -29.45
N ALA A 212 -5.68 29.94 -28.78
CA ALA A 212 -6.29 31.27 -28.70
C ALA A 212 -5.64 32.17 -27.64
N ASP A 213 -5.15 31.59 -26.55
CA ASP A 213 -4.58 32.23 -25.36
C ASP A 213 -5.40 33.40 -24.80
N THR A 214 -6.73 33.23 -24.72
CA THR A 214 -7.64 34.28 -24.20
C THR A 214 -8.26 33.93 -22.86
N LYS A 215 -8.40 34.96 -21.99
CA LYS A 215 -9.69 35.53 -21.53
C LYS A 215 -10.97 34.67 -21.44
N ALA A 216 -11.34 34.02 -22.53
CA ALA A 216 -12.62 33.34 -22.62
C ALA A 216 -12.40 31.84 -22.78
N ALA A 217 -11.42 31.48 -23.60
CA ALA A 217 -11.14 30.09 -23.92
C ALA A 217 -10.65 29.31 -22.68
N TRP A 218 -9.79 29.92 -21.85
CA TRP A 218 -9.30 29.28 -20.62
C TRP A 218 -10.40 29.13 -19.57
N THR A 219 -11.25 30.14 -19.39
CA THR A 219 -12.40 30.08 -18.46
C THR A 219 -13.35 28.94 -18.84
N TYR A 220 -13.67 28.81 -20.13
CA TYR A 220 -14.54 27.74 -20.61
C TYR A 220 -13.96 26.33 -20.38
N ALA A 221 -12.66 26.14 -20.60
CA ALA A 221 -11.99 24.88 -20.30
C ALA A 221 -12.02 24.55 -18.79
N GLY A 222 -11.90 25.56 -17.92
CA GLY A 222 -12.03 25.43 -16.47
C GLY A 222 -13.44 25.07 -16.00
N GLU A 223 -14.49 25.65 -16.61
CA GLU A 223 -15.89 25.31 -16.31
C GLU A 223 -16.23 23.87 -16.67
N GLN A 224 -15.75 23.37 -17.82
CA GLN A 224 -15.89 21.97 -18.20
C GLN A 224 -15.20 21.04 -17.19
N TYR A 225 -13.98 21.41 -16.75
CA TYR A 225 -13.28 20.71 -15.66
C TYR A 225 -14.10 20.68 -14.36
N ALA A 226 -14.64 21.83 -13.96
CA ALA A 226 -15.51 21.95 -12.79
C ALA A 226 -16.71 20.99 -12.88
N GLY A 227 -17.35 20.89 -14.04
CA GLY A 227 -18.46 19.96 -14.28
C GLY A 227 -18.05 18.48 -14.11
N MET A 228 -16.84 18.10 -14.52
CA MET A 228 -16.30 16.76 -14.28
C MET A 228 -16.03 16.50 -12.80
N VAL A 229 -15.51 17.48 -12.05
CA VAL A 229 -15.32 17.35 -10.60
C VAL A 229 -16.67 17.25 -9.87
N ARG A 230 -17.69 18.01 -10.29
CA ARG A 230 -19.03 17.89 -9.72
C ARG A 230 -19.63 16.50 -9.92
N ARG A 231 -19.43 15.89 -11.10
CA ARG A 231 -19.83 14.49 -11.36
C ARG A 231 -19.10 13.52 -10.42
N TYR A 232 -17.82 13.75 -10.17
CA TYR A 232 -17.06 13.01 -9.16
C TYR A 232 -17.66 13.17 -7.76
N GLN A 233 -17.97 14.39 -7.35
CA GLN A 233 -18.60 14.66 -6.05
C GLN A 233 -19.92 13.90 -5.88
N VAL A 234 -20.81 13.97 -6.87
CA VAL A 234 -22.09 13.24 -6.88
C VAL A 234 -21.88 11.73 -6.77
N ARG A 235 -20.96 11.16 -7.57
CA ARG A 235 -20.68 9.72 -7.57
C ARG A 235 -20.24 9.19 -6.21
N PHE A 236 -19.52 10.00 -5.44
CA PHE A 236 -18.96 9.61 -4.14
C PHE A 236 -19.70 10.21 -2.94
N GLY A 237 -20.91 10.75 -3.14
CA GLY A 237 -21.73 11.30 -2.05
C GLY A 237 -21.08 12.49 -1.34
N LEU A 238 -20.17 13.19 -2.02
CA LEU A 238 -19.52 14.39 -1.50
C LEU A 238 -20.49 15.55 -1.76
N PHE A 239 -21.32 15.87 -0.76
CA PHE A 239 -22.19 17.06 -0.80
C PHE A 239 -21.40 18.28 -1.33
N PRO A 240 -21.96 19.16 -2.19
CA PRO A 240 -21.20 20.22 -2.86
C PRO A 240 -20.53 21.16 -1.85
N ASP A 241 -19.28 20.89 -1.48
CA ASP A 241 -18.50 21.67 -0.53
C ASP A 241 -17.74 22.80 -1.25
N GLY A 242 -18.32 23.31 -2.33
CA GLY A 242 -17.63 24.05 -3.40
C GLY A 242 -17.10 23.11 -4.49
N VAL A 243 -16.50 23.64 -5.56
CA VAL A 243 -16.05 22.80 -6.70
C VAL A 243 -14.91 21.85 -6.30
N VAL A 244 -14.04 22.24 -5.35
CA VAL A 244 -12.99 21.39 -4.75
C VAL A 244 -12.82 21.78 -3.27
N GLY A 245 -13.86 21.58 -2.47
CA GLY A 245 -13.85 21.89 -1.04
C GLY A 245 -13.01 20.92 -0.19
N PRO A 246 -12.96 21.11 1.14
CA PRO A 246 -12.15 20.30 2.04
C PRO A 246 -12.44 18.79 1.98
N LYS A 247 -13.70 18.37 1.87
CA LYS A 247 -14.11 16.96 1.72
C LYS A 247 -13.69 16.43 0.36
N THR A 248 -13.87 17.22 -0.70
CA THR A 248 -13.45 16.86 -2.05
C THR A 248 -11.93 16.70 -2.15
N LYS A 249 -11.15 17.59 -1.52
CA LYS A 249 -9.69 17.49 -1.43
C LYS A 249 -9.26 16.24 -0.66
N ALA A 250 -9.89 15.97 0.48
CA ALA A 250 -9.59 14.78 1.28
C ALA A 250 -9.86 13.48 0.49
N HIS A 251 -11.01 13.42 -0.19
CA HIS A 251 -11.37 12.24 -0.99
C HIS A 251 -10.48 12.08 -2.23
N LEU A 252 -10.17 13.16 -2.96
CA LEU A 252 -9.22 13.14 -4.07
C LEU A 252 -7.83 12.71 -3.60
N LYS A 253 -7.34 13.22 -2.46
CA LYS A 253 -6.06 12.80 -1.87
C LYS A 253 -6.06 11.31 -1.59
N ALA A 254 -7.06 10.80 -0.86
CA ALA A 254 -7.16 9.39 -0.51
C ALA A 254 -7.17 8.49 -1.76
N MET A 255 -7.97 8.86 -2.77
CA MET A 255 -8.11 8.06 -3.99
C MET A 255 -6.85 8.15 -4.87
N LEU A 256 -6.33 9.33 -5.14
CA LEU A 256 -5.11 9.49 -5.95
C LEU A 256 -3.92 8.78 -5.29
N THR A 257 -3.76 8.88 -3.96
CA THR A 257 -2.75 8.12 -3.22
C THR A 257 -2.96 6.61 -3.34
N LYS A 258 -4.20 6.11 -3.19
CA LYS A 258 -4.55 4.69 -3.40
C LYS A 258 -4.17 4.21 -4.81
N TYR A 259 -4.32 5.08 -5.82
CA TYR A 259 -3.98 4.79 -7.22
C TYR A 259 -2.58 5.28 -7.60
N SER A 260 -1.65 5.31 -6.65
CA SER A 260 -0.23 5.49 -6.94
C SER A 260 0.12 6.85 -7.54
N PHE A 261 -0.56 7.92 -7.14
CA PHE A 261 -0.16 9.30 -7.45
C PHE A 261 0.58 9.93 -6.26
N ARG A 262 1.59 10.75 -6.56
CA ARG A 262 2.28 11.56 -5.57
C ARG A 262 1.52 12.86 -5.36
N VAL A 263 0.60 12.86 -4.39
CA VAL A 263 -0.26 14.01 -4.10
C VAL A 263 0.48 15.04 -3.24
N VAL A 264 0.55 16.29 -3.70
CA VAL A 264 1.08 17.44 -2.93
C VAL A 264 -0.05 18.44 -2.62
N ALA A 265 0.12 19.19 -1.53
CA ALA A 265 -0.80 20.25 -1.14
C ALA A 265 -0.82 21.38 -2.17
#